data_AF-A0A150K1G8-F1
#
_entry.id   AF-A0A150K1G8-F1
#
_cell.length_a   1.000
_cell.length_b   1.000
_cell.length_c   1.000
_cell.angle_alpha   90.00
_cell.angle_beta   90.00
_cell.angle_gamma   90.00
#
_symmetry.space_group_name_H-M   'P 1'
#
loop_
_entity.id
_entity.type
_entity.pdbx_description
1 polymer ?
#
loop_
_entity_poly.entity_id
_entity_poly.type
_entity_poly.pdbx_seq_one_letter_code
_entity_poly.pdbx_strand_id
1 'polypeptide(L)'
;MNVNNGMGILLFSYFLMIYVIISLQSLLKMFLNSRIAFLIVNIYIVFSCISISEKGLPKYIYYLSLSNYGMGFKQNLGKVNSLYTDDLNIHYSIFILLVLEVAILIASALKVKKMDVI
;
A
#
# COMPACT_ATOMS: atom_id res chain seq x y z
N MET A 1 6.04 -21.10 14.89
CA MET A 1 6.27 -20.53 13.54
C MET A 1 7.72 -20.06 13.47
N ASN A 2 8.47 -20.49 12.46
CA ASN A 2 9.90 -20.20 12.32
C ASN A 2 10.10 -18.68 12.14
N VAL A 3 10.71 -18.01 13.13
CA VAL A 3 10.79 -16.54 13.24
C VAL A 3 11.42 -15.90 11.98
N ASN A 4 12.34 -16.62 11.33
CA ASN A 4 12.99 -16.18 10.09
C ASN A 4 12.02 -16.05 8.89
N ASN A 5 11.01 -16.92 8.79
CA ASN A 5 10.07 -16.88 7.66
C ASN A 5 9.06 -15.73 7.80
N GLY A 6 8.66 -15.39 9.04
CA GLY A 6 7.74 -14.29 9.29
C GLY A 6 8.33 -12.92 8.97
N MET A 7 9.61 -12.71 9.31
CA MET A 7 10.30 -11.44 9.05
C MET A 7 10.54 -11.20 7.55
N GLY A 8 10.86 -12.25 6.79
CA GLY A 8 11.00 -12.15 5.33
C GLY A 8 9.70 -11.75 4.62
N ILE A 9 8.56 -12.32 5.04
CA ILE A 9 7.24 -11.99 4.47
C ILE A 9 6.85 -10.54 4.78
N LEU A 10 7.17 -10.04 5.97
CA LEU A 10 6.92 -8.66 6.37
C LEU A 10 7.74 -7.67 5.52
N LEU A 11 9.05 -7.90 5.40
CA LEU A 11 9.93 -7.08 4.56
C LEU A 11 9.46 -7.09 3.11
N PHE A 12 9.11 -8.27 2.59
CA PHE A 12 8.56 -8.39 1.23
C PHE A 12 7.27 -7.58 1.07
N SER A 13 6.32 -7.70 2.00
CA SER A 13 5.07 -6.95 1.95
C SER A 13 5.28 -5.43 2.02
N TYR A 14 6.28 -5.00 2.80
CA TYR A 14 6.67 -3.60 2.92
C TYR A 14 7.27 -3.06 1.62
N PHE A 15 8.21 -3.79 1.00
CA PHE A 15 8.77 -3.39 -0.30
C PHE A 15 7.71 -3.37 -1.39
N LEU A 16 6.80 -4.36 -1.40
CA LEU A 16 5.68 -4.41 -2.33
C LEU A 16 4.76 -3.19 -2.16
N MET A 17 4.46 -2.80 -0.92
CA MET A 17 3.68 -1.60 -0.62
C MET A 17 4.37 -0.32 -1.15
N ILE A 18 5.67 -0.14 -0.87
CA ILE A 18 6.42 1.01 -1.40
C ILE A 18 6.35 1.04 -2.92
N TYR A 19 6.54 -0.13 -3.56
CA TYR A 19 6.49 -0.25 -5.01
C TYR A 19 5.13 0.19 -5.55
N VAL A 20 4.03 -0.29 -4.97
CA VAL A 20 2.66 0.11 -5.34
C VAL A 20 2.44 1.62 -5.20
N ILE A 21 2.94 2.23 -4.13
CA ILE A 21 2.81 3.69 -3.92
C ILE A 21 3.56 4.46 -5.03
N ILE A 22 4.78 4.02 -5.37
CA ILE A 22 5.59 4.65 -6.43
C ILE A 22 4.91 4.45 -7.79
N SER A 23 4.43 3.25 -8.10
CA SER A 23 3.69 2.92 -9.33
C SER A 23 2.43 3.77 -9.46
N LEU A 24 1.64 3.91 -8.38
CA LEU A 24 0.45 4.76 -8.34
C LEU A 24 0.80 6.24 -8.57
N GLN A 25 1.86 6.73 -7.94
CA GLN A 25 2.34 8.10 -8.15
C GLN A 25 2.77 8.33 -9.60
N SER A 26 3.48 7.36 -10.20
CA SER A 26 3.90 7.42 -11.60
C SER A 26 2.70 7.45 -12.54
N LEU A 27 1.71 6.58 -12.31
CA LEU A 27 0.45 6.56 -13.05
C LEU A 27 -0.26 7.93 -12.97
N LEU A 28 -0.41 8.47 -11.76
CA LEU A 28 -1.07 9.78 -11.57
C LEU A 28 -0.35 10.91 -12.31
N LYS A 29 0.99 10.89 -12.40
CA LYS A 29 1.76 11.87 -13.19
C LYS A 29 1.48 11.79 -14.69
N MET A 30 1.01 10.66 -15.20
CA MET A 30 0.60 10.54 -16.61
C MET A 30 -0.75 11.21 -16.91
N PHE A 31 -1.55 11.51 -15.88
CA PHE A 31 -2.86 12.16 -16.02
C PHE A 31 -2.89 13.58 -15.47
N LEU A 32 -2.03 13.89 -14.50
CA LEU A 32 -2.06 15.14 -13.73
C LEU A 32 -0.67 15.79 -13.71
N ASN A 33 -0.63 17.06 -13.31
CA ASN A 33 0.64 17.74 -13.06
C ASN A 33 1.41 17.03 -11.92
N SER A 34 2.73 16.91 -12.08
CA SER A 34 3.63 16.24 -11.13
C SER A 34 3.46 16.70 -9.68
N ARG A 35 3.24 18.01 -9.46
CA ARG A 35 3.00 18.56 -8.11
C ARG A 35 1.70 18.08 -7.48
N ILE A 36 0.63 17.99 -8.28
CA ILE A 36 -0.70 17.54 -7.82
C ILE A 36 -0.67 16.04 -7.55
N ALA A 37 -0.05 15.25 -8.42
CA ALA A 37 0.12 13.81 -8.21
C ALA A 37 0.87 13.51 -6.90
N PHE A 38 1.95 14.25 -6.62
CA PHE A 38 2.68 14.12 -5.36
C PHE A 38 1.81 14.48 -4.14
N LEU A 39 1.03 15.55 -4.21
CA LEU A 39 0.15 15.97 -3.13
C LEU A 39 -0.94 14.91 -2.82
N ILE A 40 -1.59 14.37 -3.86
CA ILE A 40 -2.63 13.33 -3.72
C ILE A 40 -2.07 12.09 -3.02
N VAL A 41 -0.90 11.61 -3.45
CA VAL A 41 -0.27 10.41 -2.87
C VAL A 41 0.10 10.65 -1.41
N ASN A 42 0.64 11.82 -1.06
CA ASN A 42 0.97 12.13 0.33
C ASN A 42 -0.28 12.24 1.22
N ILE A 43 -1.35 12.88 0.73
CA ILE A 43 -2.65 12.92 1.45
C ILE A 43 -3.16 11.50 1.70
N TYR A 44 -3.09 10.64 0.69
CA TYR A 44 -3.49 9.23 0.80
C TYR A 44 -2.67 8.47 1.85
N ILE A 45 -1.35 8.68 1.92
CA ILE A 45 -0.47 8.07 2.93
C ILE A 45 -0.87 8.54 4.34
N VAL A 46 -1.05 9.84 4.54
CA VAL A 46 -1.45 10.42 5.83
C VAL A 46 -2.82 9.90 6.27
N PHE A 47 -3.79 9.89 5.36
CA PHE A 47 -5.14 9.38 5.63
C PHE A 47 -5.13 7.90 6.00
N SER A 48 -4.28 7.10 5.32
CA SER A 48 -4.08 5.69 5.64
C SER A 48 -3.54 5.51 7.07
N CYS A 49 -2.55 6.31 7.47
CA CYS A 49 -2.03 6.27 8.84
C CYS A 49 -3.09 6.61 9.90
N ILE A 50 -3.91 7.64 9.64
CA ILE A 50 -4.99 8.04 10.56
C ILE A 50 -6.04 6.93 10.66
N SER A 51 -6.45 6.36 9.52
CA SER A 51 -7.47 5.29 9.46
C SER A 51 -7.05 4.06 10.26
N ILE A 52 -5.76 3.71 10.27
CA ILE A 52 -5.24 2.58 11.04
C ILE A 52 -5.30 2.85 12.56
N SER A 53 -5.16 4.11 12.97
CA SER A 53 -5.18 4.53 14.38
C SER A 53 -6.59 4.50 14.98
N GLU A 54 -7.63 4.75 14.18
CA GLU A 54 -9.01 4.75 14.65
C GLU A 54 -9.58 3.35 14.83
N LYS A 55 -10.17 3.09 16.00
CA LYS A 55 -10.92 1.86 16.29
C LYS A 55 -12.36 2.02 15.79
N GLY A 56 -12.81 1.14 14.91
CA GLY A 56 -14.21 1.06 14.46
C GLY A 56 -14.42 1.26 12.97
N LEU A 57 -13.36 1.43 12.18
CA LEU A 57 -13.51 1.46 10.72
C LEU A 57 -13.82 0.06 10.17
N PRO A 58 -14.59 -0.03 9.07
CA PRO A 58 -14.85 -1.28 8.40
C PRO A 58 -13.56 -2.00 7.97
N LYS A 59 -13.55 -3.33 8.09
CA LYS A 59 -12.36 -4.17 7.84
C LYS A 59 -11.68 -3.92 6.50
N TYR A 60 -12.45 -3.63 5.45
CA TYR A 60 -11.93 -3.37 4.10
C TYR A 60 -11.09 -2.10 4.00
N ILE A 61 -11.37 -1.08 4.83
CA ILE A 61 -10.59 0.17 4.85
C ILE A 61 -9.17 -0.12 5.32
N TYR A 62 -9.00 -1.01 6.29
CA TYR A 62 -7.67 -1.41 6.75
C TYR A 62 -6.84 -2.16 5.70
N TYR A 63 -7.47 -2.88 4.76
CA TYR A 63 -6.75 -3.51 3.63
C TYR A 63 -6.34 -2.49 2.56
N LEU A 64 -7.14 -1.44 2.38
CA LEU A 64 -6.87 -0.32 1.47
C LEU A 64 -5.93 0.72 2.08
N SER A 65 -5.81 0.82 3.41
CA SER A 65 -4.86 1.68 4.09
C SER A 65 -3.46 1.04 4.03
N LEU A 66 -2.81 1.22 2.87
CA LEU A 66 -1.51 0.65 2.52
C LEU A 66 -0.47 0.78 3.65
N SER A 67 -0.48 1.89 4.39
CA SER A 67 0.53 2.25 5.41
C SER A 67 0.69 1.29 6.60
N ASN A 68 -0.05 0.19 6.75
CA ASN A 68 0.09 -0.70 7.91
C ASN A 68 1.04 -1.89 7.70
N TYR A 69 1.50 -2.17 6.47
CA TYR A 69 2.24 -3.41 6.20
C TYR A 69 3.64 -3.39 6.81
N GLY A 70 3.78 -4.03 7.98
CA GLY A 70 5.06 -4.22 8.68
C GLY A 70 5.60 -2.99 9.43
N MET A 71 4.87 -1.87 9.47
CA MET A 71 5.34 -0.61 10.10
C MET A 71 4.92 -0.45 11.57
N GLY A 72 4.03 -1.32 12.10
CA GLY A 72 3.68 -1.32 13.52
C GLY A 72 2.88 -0.11 14.00
N PHE A 73 2.27 0.67 13.11
CA PHE A 73 1.54 1.90 13.47
C PHE A 73 0.36 1.68 14.41
N LYS A 74 -0.32 0.52 14.31
CA LYS A 74 -1.42 0.17 15.23
C LYS A 74 -0.94 -0.20 16.65
N GLN A 75 0.35 -0.46 16.83
CA GLN A 75 0.93 -0.90 18.10
C GLN A 75 2.11 -0.03 18.52
N ASN A 76 1.90 1.29 18.64
CA ASN A 76 2.79 2.23 19.34
C ASN A 76 4.29 1.90 19.25
N LEU A 77 4.86 1.67 18.05
CA LEU A 77 6.30 1.52 17.71
C LEU A 77 7.21 0.62 18.59
N GLY A 78 6.73 0.05 19.69
CA GLY A 78 7.54 -0.50 20.79
C GLY A 78 7.24 -1.95 21.13
N LYS A 79 6.20 -2.55 20.53
CA LYS A 79 5.88 -3.98 20.66
C LYS A 79 6.15 -4.70 19.34
N VAL A 80 7.43 -4.95 19.07
CA VAL A 80 7.92 -5.73 17.92
C VAL A 80 7.34 -7.16 17.91
N ASN A 81 6.94 -7.69 19.07
CA ASN A 81 6.46 -9.08 19.19
C ASN A 81 5.02 -9.33 18.72
N SER A 82 4.26 -8.29 18.37
CA SER A 82 2.90 -8.43 17.84
C SER A 82 2.74 -7.73 16.49
N LEU A 83 3.79 -7.78 15.65
CA LEU A 83 3.82 -7.34 14.24
C LEU A 83 2.61 -7.82 13.41
N TYR A 84 1.88 -8.83 13.90
CA TYR A 84 0.55 -9.17 13.46
C TYR A 84 -0.47 -8.41 14.31
N THR A 85 -1.15 -7.43 13.71
CA THR A 85 -2.48 -7.12 14.19
C THR A 85 -3.34 -8.33 13.88
N ASP A 86 -3.91 -9.00 14.89
CA ASP A 86 -4.86 -10.11 14.73
C ASP A 86 -6.02 -9.79 13.76
N ASP A 87 -6.20 -8.51 13.46
CA ASP A 87 -7.22 -7.98 12.56
C ASP A 87 -6.88 -8.07 11.05
N LEU A 88 -5.62 -8.27 10.65
CA LEU A 88 -5.20 -8.27 9.23
C LEU A 88 -4.41 -9.53 8.88
N ASN A 89 -4.91 -10.28 7.90
CA ASN A 89 -4.20 -11.45 7.38
C ASN A 89 -3.23 -11.04 6.27
N ILE A 90 -1.93 -11.20 6.55
CA ILE A 90 -0.83 -10.77 5.68
C ILE A 90 -0.87 -11.38 4.28
N HIS A 91 -1.38 -12.61 4.13
CA HIS A 91 -1.49 -13.27 2.83
C HIS A 91 -2.55 -12.60 1.94
N TYR A 92 -3.70 -12.24 2.51
CA TYR A 92 -4.75 -11.51 1.79
C TYR A 92 -4.28 -10.12 1.40
N SER A 93 -3.54 -9.47 2.28
CA SER A 93 -2.92 -8.18 2.01
C SER A 93 -1.94 -8.21 0.85
N ILE A 94 -1.02 -9.18 0.83
CA ILE A 94 -0.09 -9.37 -0.30
C ILE A 94 -0.86 -9.64 -1.59
N PHE A 95 -1.92 -10.45 -1.53
CA PHE A 95 -2.76 -10.72 -2.70
C PHE A 95 -3.42 -9.44 -3.24
N ILE A 96 -4.00 -8.61 -2.37
CA ILE A 96 -4.61 -7.33 -2.75
C ILE A 96 -3.58 -6.37 -3.35
N LEU A 97 -2.39 -6.28 -2.76
CA LEU A 97 -1.28 -5.48 -3.27
C LEU A 97 -0.89 -5.91 -4.69
N LEU A 98 -0.76 -7.21 -4.95
CA LEU A 98 -0.43 -7.74 -6.27
C LEU A 98 -1.51 -7.43 -7.30
N VAL A 99 -2.79 -7.62 -6.94
CA VAL A 99 -3.92 -7.30 -7.84
C VAL A 99 -3.92 -5.80 -8.18
N LEU A 100 -3.68 -4.94 -7.19
CA LEU A 100 -3.60 -3.50 -7.39
C LEU A 100 -2.42 -3.11 -8.29
N GLU A 101 -1.25 -3.72 -8.10
CA GLU A 101 -0.08 -3.47 -8.93
C GLU A 101 -0.33 -3.86 -10.40
N VAL A 102 -0.90 -5.05 -10.63
CA VAL A 102 -1.26 -5.50 -11.98
C VAL A 102 -2.26 -4.51 -12.62
N ALA A 103 -3.25 -4.03 -11.87
CA ALA A 103 -4.20 -3.04 -12.37
C ALA A 103 -3.52 -1.72 -12.74
N ILE A 104 -2.57 -1.24 -11.93
CA ILE A 104 -1.80 -0.02 -12.20
C ILE A 104 -0.95 -0.19 -13.47
N LEU A 105 -0.29 -1.34 -13.65
CA LEU A 105 0.51 -1.63 -14.84
C LEU A 105 -0.35 -1.67 -16.11
N ILE A 106 -1.52 -2.32 -16.06
CA ILE A 106 -2.47 -2.35 -17.18
C ILE A 106 -2.94 -0.93 -17.51
N ALA A 107 -3.33 -0.13 -16.50
CA ALA A 107 -3.77 1.25 -16.70
C ALA A 107 -2.66 2.13 -17.31
N SER A 108 -1.42 1.94 -16.86
CA SER A 108 -0.23 2.63 -17.38
C SER A 108 -0.01 2.28 -18.84
N ALA A 109 0.00 0.98 -19.19
CA ALA A 109 0.18 0.51 -20.55
C ALA A 109 -0.92 1.01 -21.50
N LEU A 110 -2.18 0.98 -21.06
CA LEU A 110 -3.30 1.52 -21.83
C LEU A 110 -3.17 3.04 -22.07
N LYS A 111 -2.63 3.79 -21.11
CA LYS A 111 -2.41 5.24 -21.25
C LYS A 111 -1.26 5.55 -22.20
N VAL A 112 -0.11 4.86 -22.08
CA VAL A 112 1.01 5.00 -23.02
C VAL A 112 0.54 4.73 -24.45
N LYS A 113 -0.18 3.61 -24.67
CA LYS A 113 -0.71 3.28 -25.99
C LYS A 113 -1.65 4.35 -26.55
N LYS A 114 -2.44 5.03 -25.70
CA LYS A 114 -3.29 6.16 -26.14
C LYS A 114 -2.49 7.41 -26.48
N MET A 115 -1.31 7.61 -25.89
CA MET A 115 -0.45 8.75 -26.18
C MET A 115 0.32 8.56 -27.49
N ASP A 116 0.75 7.32 -27.81
CA ASP A 116 1.44 7.02 -29.07
C ASP A 116 0.54 7.05 -30.31
N VAL A 117 -0.79 7.05 -30.13
CA VAL A 117 -1.78 7.07 -31.23
C VAL A 117 -2.17 8.51 -31.64
N ILE A 118 -1.75 9.52 -30.88
CA ILE A 118 -2.01 10.95 -31.15
C ILE A 118 -0.77 11.57 -31.77
#